data_AF-A0A845W7T7-F1
#
_entry.id   AF-A0A845W7T7-F1
#
_cell.length_a   1.000
_cell.length_b   1.000
_cell.length_c   1.000
_cell.angle_alpha   90.00
_cell.angle_beta   90.00
_cell.angle_gamma   90.00
#
_symmetry.space_group_name_H-M   'P 1'
#
loop_
_entity.id
_entity.type
_entity.pdbx_description
1 polymer ?
#
loop_
_entity_poly.entity_id
_entity_poly.type
_entity_poly.pdbx_seq_one_letter_code
_entity_poly.pdbx_strand_id
1 'polypeptide(L)' 'MVKNHCLAKSINDAGWYQFRKWMEYFGNKFGKVTVAVNPAYTSQNCSNCGEVVKKSLSTRTHVCQCGRSE' A
#
# COMPACT_ATOMS: atom_id res chain seq x y z
N MET A 1 -7.53 -13.99 -5.62
CA MET A 1 -7.32 -13.92 -7.09
C MET A 1 -7.16 -12.45 -7.49
N VAL A 2 -6.16 -12.11 -8.31
CA VAL A 2 -5.93 -10.73 -8.76
C VAL A 2 -7.08 -10.30 -9.67
N LYS A 3 -7.75 -9.19 -9.35
CA LYS A 3 -8.98 -8.76 -10.05
C LYS A 3 -8.73 -8.11 -11.42
N ASN A 4 -7.58 -7.47 -11.60
CA ASN A 4 -7.24 -6.79 -12.85
C ASN A 4 -6.32 -7.67 -13.70
N HIS A 5 -6.88 -8.29 -14.74
CA HIS A 5 -6.14 -9.20 -15.63
C HIS A 5 -5.00 -8.51 -16.39
N CYS A 6 -5.16 -7.24 -16.77
CA CYS A 6 -4.12 -6.47 -17.46
C CYS A 6 -2.91 -6.17 -16.57
N LEU A 7 -3.10 -6.13 -15.24
CA LEU A 7 -2.05 -5.88 -14.26
C LEU A 7 -1.58 -7.15 -13.54
N ALA A 8 -2.22 -8.29 -13.79
CA ALA A 8 -1.99 -9.52 -13.04
C ALA A 8 -0.54 -9.98 -13.12
N LYS A 9 0.10 -9.87 -14.29
CA LYS A 9 1.51 -10.22 -14.47
C LYS A 9 2.39 -9.35 -13.55
N SER A 10 2.34 -8.03 -13.70
CA SER A 10 3.16 -7.10 -12.91
C SER A 10 2.90 -7.19 -11.41
N ILE A 11 1.66 -7.49 -10.98
CA ILE A 11 1.32 -7.68 -9.56
C ILE A 11 1.98 -8.95 -8.99
N ASN A 12 1.99 -10.04 -9.75
CA ASN A 12 2.64 -11.28 -9.32
C ASN A 12 4.17 -11.16 -9.36
N ASP A 13 4.72 -10.54 -10.40
CA ASP A 13 6.16 -10.35 -10.58
C ASP A 13 6.79 -9.51 -9.45
N ALA A 14 6.01 -8.65 -8.79
CA ALA A 14 6.47 -7.84 -7.65
C ALA A 14 6.85 -8.65 -6.39
N GLY A 15 6.41 -9.92 -6.26
CA GLY A 15 6.91 -10.82 -5.22
C GLY A 15 6.57 -10.43 -3.77
N TRP A 16 5.45 -9.75 -3.53
CA TRP A 16 5.05 -9.21 -2.21
C TRP A 16 5.08 -10.23 -1.06
N TYR A 17 4.77 -11.50 -1.33
CA TYR A 17 4.82 -12.56 -0.33
C TYR A 17 6.26 -12.80 0.16
N GLN A 18 7.21 -12.89 -0.76
CA GLN A 18 8.60 -13.11 -0.42
C GLN A 18 9.19 -11.89 0.29
N PHE A 19 8.83 -10.68 -0.15
CA PHE A 19 9.20 -9.43 0.51
C PHE A 19 8.74 -9.41 1.98
N ARG A 20 7.48 -9.78 2.24
CA ARG A 20 6.95 -9.86 3.60
C ARG A 20 7.73 -10.85 4.48
N LYS A 21 8.03 -12.05 3.98
CA LYS A 21 8.83 -13.05 4.71
C LYS A 21 10.20 -12.51 5.13
N TRP A 22 10.86 -11.79 4.22
CA TRP A 22 12.14 -11.17 4.52
C TRP A 22 12.01 -10.09 5.61
N MET A 23 10.98 -9.26 5.55
CA MET A 23 10.72 -8.27 6.61
C MET A 23 10.51 -8.93 7.97
N GLU A 24 9.71 -9.99 8.06
CA GLU A 24 9.48 -10.72 9.31
C GLU A 24 10.78 -11.34 9.84
N TYR A 25 11.58 -11.97 8.96
CA TYR A 25 12.87 -12.54 9.30
C TYR A 25 13.83 -11.50 9.87
N PHE A 26 14.01 -10.37 9.18
CA PHE A 26 14.89 -9.30 9.65
C PHE A 26 14.35 -8.59 10.90
N GLY A 27 13.03 -8.48 11.02
CA GLY A 27 12.38 -8.02 12.23
C GLY A 27 12.79 -8.86 13.43
N ASN A 28 12.65 -10.19 13.34
CA ASN A 28 13.09 -11.09 14.40
C ASN A 28 14.61 -11.01 14.64
N LYS A 29 15.42 -11.03 13.58
CA LYS A 29 16.89 -11.00 13.67
C LYS A 29 17.43 -9.75 14.37
N PHE A 30 16.81 -8.60 14.16
CA PHE A 30 17.24 -7.32 14.73
C PHE A 30 16.40 -6.87 15.93
N GLY A 31 15.52 -7.73 16.46
CA GLY A 31 14.65 -7.39 17.59
C GLY A 31 13.66 -6.25 17.28
N LYS A 32 13.20 -6.14 16.03
CA LYS A 32 12.20 -5.17 15.59
C LYS A 32 10.84 -5.84 15.39
N VAL A 33 9.78 -5.15 15.81
CA VAL A 33 8.40 -5.61 15.62
C VAL A 33 7.96 -5.32 14.19
N THR A 34 7.42 -6.32 13.50
CA THR A 34 6.84 -6.19 12.17
C THR A 34 5.36 -6.58 12.23
N VAL A 35 4.47 -5.68 11.81
CA VAL A 35 3.01 -5.86 11.92
C VAL A 35 2.37 -5.78 10.54
N ALA A 36 1.55 -6.77 10.22
CA ALA A 36 0.69 -6.73 9.04
C ALA A 36 -0.50 -5.81 9.32
N VAL A 37 -0.76 -4.85 8.44
CA VAL A 37 -1.97 -4.04 8.49
C VAL A 37 -2.82 -4.27 7.25
N ASN A 38 -4.11 -3.98 7.35
CA ASN A 38 -5.02 -4.04 6.21
C ASN A 38 -4.61 -2.96 5.18
N PRO A 39 -4.26 -3.32 3.93
CA PRO A 39 -3.83 -2.36 2.92
C PRO A 39 -4.99 -1.55 2.32
N ALA A 40 -6.24 -1.89 2.61
CA ALA A 40 -7.41 -1.24 2.02
C ALA A 40 -7.41 0.27 2.31
N TYR A 41 -7.74 1.06 1.28
CA TYR A 41 -7.89 2.51 1.32
C TYR A 41 -6.65 3.33 1.71
N THR A 42 -5.50 2.72 1.95
CA THR A 42 -4.25 3.41 2.33
C THR A 42 -3.79 4.49 1.35
N SER A 43 -4.08 4.33 0.05
CA SER A 43 -3.76 5.32 -0.99
C SER A 43 -4.86 6.37 -1.21
N GLN A 44 -6.05 6.18 -0.63
CA GLN A 44 -7.22 7.05 -0.82
C GLN A 44 -7.54 7.89 0.42
N ASN A 45 -7.40 7.31 1.60
CA ASN A 45 -7.63 7.99 2.86
C ASN A 45 -6.57 9.06 3.08
N CYS A 46 -7.01 10.29 3.32
CA CYS A 46 -6.11 11.37 3.64
C CYS A 46 -5.45 11.11 5.00
N SER A 47 -4.11 11.17 5.04
CA SER A 47 -3.31 11.01 6.26
C SER A 47 -3.58 12.11 7.30
N ASN A 48 -4.08 13.27 6.87
CA ASN A 48 -4.38 14.41 7.75
C ASN A 48 -5.83 14.38 8.29
N CYS A 49 -6.82 14.28 7.40
CA CYS A 49 -8.23 14.42 7.79
C CYS A 49 -9.05 13.11 7.73
N GLY A 50 -8.48 12.00 7.24
CA GLY A 50 -9.17 10.72 7.12
C GLY A 50 -10.16 10.60 5.97
N GLU A 51 -10.45 11.69 5.25
CA GLU A 51 -11.41 11.71 4.14
C GLU A 51 -10.97 10.78 2.99
N VAL A 52 -11.94 10.08 2.39
CA VAL A 52 -11.67 9.15 1.28
C VAL A 52 -11.61 9.91 -0.04
N VAL A 53 -10.40 10.21 -0.50
CA VAL A 53 -10.19 10.80 -1.82
C VAL A 53 -10.12 9.68 -2.87
N LYS A 54 -11.20 9.48 -3.62
CA LYS A 54 -11.25 8.50 -4.72
C LYS A 54 -10.23 8.86 -5.81
N LYS A 55 -9.46 7.85 -6.24
CA LYS A 55 -8.39 8.00 -7.23
C LYS A 55 -8.49 6.90 -8.28
N SER A 56 -8.11 7.22 -9.51
CA SER A 56 -7.84 6.20 -10.51
C SER A 56 -6.46 5.58 -10.27
N LEU A 57 -6.19 4.44 -10.92
CA LEU A 57 -4.85 3.83 -10.88
C LEU A 57 -3.77 4.68 -11.57
N SER A 58 -4.12 5.72 -12.33
CA SER A 58 -3.16 6.64 -12.96
C SER A 58 -2.88 7.88 -12.11
N THR A 59 -3.71 8.20 -11.12
CA THR A 59 -3.47 9.32 -10.20
C THR A 59 -2.23 9.03 -9.34
N ARG A 60 -1.23 9.91 -9.39
CA ARG A 60 0.02 9.78 -8.62
C ARG A 60 0.13 10.74 -7.44
N THR A 61 -0.52 11.89 -7.54
CA THR A 61 -0.54 12.91 -6.49
C THR A 61 -1.87 12.86 -5.74
N HIS A 62 -1.80 12.80 -4.41
CA HIS A 62 -2.92 13.02 -3.52
C HIS A 62 -3.22 14.51 -3.46
N VAL A 63 -4.48 14.90 -3.66
CA VAL A 63 -4.95 16.26 -3.43
C VAL A 63 -6.21 16.15 -2.60
N CYS A 64 -6.18 16.65 -1.38
CA CYS A 64 -7.31 16.65 -0.46
C CYS A 64 -7.82 18.08 -0.21
N GLN A 65 -9.12 18.22 0.00
CA GLN A 65 -9.77 19.50 0.35
C GLN A 65 -9.28 20.07 1.69
N CYS A 66 -8.70 19.25 2.56
CA CYS A 66 -8.09 19.72 3.81
C CYS A 66 -6.73 20.43 3.61
N GLY A 67 -6.26 20.56 2.37
CA GLY A 67 -5.00 21.22 2.02
C GLY A 67 -3.78 20.31 1.95
N ARG A 68 -3.93 19.00 2.19
CA ARG A 68 -2.83 18.03 2.01
C ARG A 68 -2.68 17.68 0.53
N SER A 69 -1.52 18.03 -0.04
CA SER A 69 -1.07 17.60 -1.36
C SER A 69 0.28 16.89 -1.27
N GLU A 70 0.34 15.62 -1.65
CA GLU A 70 1.58 14.79 -1.66
C GLU A 70 1.63 13.85 -2.86
#